data_AF-A0A252D6Z1-F1
#
_entry.id   AF-A0A252D6Z1-F1
#
_cell.length_a   1.000
_cell.length_b   1.000
_cell.length_c   1.000
_cell.angle_alpha   90.00
_cell.angle_beta   90.00
_cell.angle_gamma   90.00
#
_symmetry.space_group_name_H-M   'P 1'
#
loop_
_entity.id
_entity.type
_entity.pdbx_description
1 polymer ?
#
loop_
_entity_poly.entity_id
_entity_poly.type
_entity_poly.pdbx_seq_one_letter_code
_entity_poly.pdbx_strand_id
1 'polypeptide(L)'
;MTRNFLVDTLPTPKPIVSSDNSQETTPGREPVKVVIFGTKSGVNNTIITLYKLGFAQVNEWSPLLPSSNPGEVMSILTRHIVTT
;
A
#
# COMPACT_ATOMS: atom_id res chain seq x y z
N MET A 1 -52.83 23.24 12.87
CA MET A 1 -52.01 22.17 12.25
C MET A 1 -50.57 22.49 12.56
N THR A 2 -49.96 21.77 13.49
CA THR A 2 -48.57 22.00 13.90
C THR A 2 -47.92 20.64 14.07
N ARG A 3 -46.90 20.35 13.25
CA ARG A 3 -45.94 19.29 13.55
C ARG A 3 -44.55 19.81 13.19
N ASN A 4 -43.82 20.13 14.25
CA ASN A 4 -42.41 20.47 14.24
C ASN A 4 -41.63 19.21 13.83
N PHE A 5 -40.80 19.31 12.80
CA PHE A 5 -39.91 18.23 12.40
C PHE A 5 -38.63 18.32 13.24
N LEU A 6 -38.48 17.35 14.14
CA LEU A 6 -37.23 17.10 14.84
C LEU A 6 -36.22 16.53 13.83
N VAL A 7 -35.01 17.07 13.88
CA VAL A 7 -33.86 16.61 13.11
C VAL A 7 -33.42 15.27 13.70
N ASP A 8 -33.66 14.18 12.97
CA ASP A 8 -33.18 12.85 13.36
C ASP A 8 -31.83 12.61 12.68
N THR A 9 -30.75 12.69 13.47
CA THR A 9 -29.38 12.40 13.04
C THR A 9 -29.27 10.92 12.69
N LEU A 10 -29.40 10.58 11.41
CA LEU A 10 -28.99 9.28 10.90
C LEU A 10 -27.45 9.22 10.86
N PRO A 11 -26.79 8.24 11.50
CA PRO A 11 -25.36 8.06 11.31
C PRO A 11 -25.13 7.58 9.89
N THR A 12 -24.45 8.39 9.08
CA THR A 12 -23.94 8.02 7.75
C THR A 12 -23.23 6.67 7.83
N PRO A 13 -23.57 5.67 6.99
CA PRO A 13 -22.74 4.49 6.87
C PRO A 13 -21.42 4.94 6.26
N LYS A 14 -20.39 5.11 7.08
CA LYS A 14 -19.01 5.17 6.59
C LYS A 14 -18.78 3.86 5.82
N PRO A 15 -18.14 3.88 4.63
CA PRO A 15 -17.75 2.64 3.99
C PRO A 15 -16.91 1.88 5.00
N ILE A 16 -17.37 0.70 5.39
CA ILE A 16 -16.52 -0.28 6.04
C ILE A 16 -15.54 -0.70 4.95
N VAL A 17 -14.41 -0.01 4.89
CA VAL A 17 -13.23 -0.53 4.21
C VAL A 17 -12.84 -1.71 5.07
N SER A 18 -13.37 -2.89 4.73
CA SER A 18 -12.85 -4.16 5.20
C SER A 18 -11.41 -4.22 4.70
N SER A 19 -10.49 -3.73 5.54
CA SER A 19 -9.10 -4.12 5.47
C SER A 19 -9.04 -5.58 5.90
N ASP A 20 -9.54 -6.48 5.06
CA ASP A 20 -9.15 -7.88 5.09
C ASP A 20 -7.68 -7.92 4.68
N ASN A 21 -6.83 -7.51 5.62
CA ASN A 21 -5.43 -7.87 5.64
C ASN A 21 -5.39 -9.31 6.14
N SER A 22 -5.99 -10.23 5.37
CA SER A 22 -5.73 -11.65 5.46
C SER A 22 -4.27 -11.82 5.05
N GLN A 23 -3.36 -11.49 5.96
CA GLN A 23 -2.00 -12.00 5.93
C GLN A 23 -2.16 -13.49 6.11
N GLU A 24 -2.33 -14.17 4.99
CA GLU A 24 -2.20 -15.61 4.90
C GLU A 24 -0.76 -15.90 5.33
N THR A 25 -0.55 -16.08 6.63
CA THR A 25 0.73 -16.47 7.21
C THR A 25 0.95 -17.90 6.77
N THR A 26 1.44 -18.10 5.55
CA THR A 26 1.93 -19.40 5.11
C THR A 26 2.98 -19.84 6.15
N PRO A 27 2.75 -20.92 6.91
CA PRO A 27 3.66 -21.34 7.96
C PRO A 27 5.07 -21.51 7.38
N GLY A 28 6.07 -20.89 8.02
CA GLY A 28 7.46 -20.94 7.58
C GLY A 28 7.87 -19.89 6.54
N ARG A 29 7.05 -18.87 6.26
CA ARG A 29 7.47 -17.71 5.46
C ARG A 29 7.37 -16.39 6.23
N GLU A 30 8.44 -15.60 6.17
CA GLU A 30 8.52 -14.27 6.75
C GLU A 30 8.25 -13.20 5.68
N PRO A 31 7.34 -12.24 5.94
CA PRO A 31 7.13 -11.11 5.05
C PRO A 31 8.26 -10.08 5.20
N VAL A 32 9.05 -9.89 4.14
CA VAL A 32 10.07 -8.85 4.04
C VAL A 32 9.60 -7.73 3.12
N LYS A 33 9.71 -6.50 3.60
CA LYS A 33 9.42 -5.29 2.82
C LYS A 33 10.70 -4.65 2.29
N VAL A 34 10.71 -4.37 1.01
CA VAL A 34 11.74 -3.54 0.36
C VAL A 34 11.10 -2.21 0.01
N VAL A 35 11.71 -1.11 0.47
CA VAL A 35 11.20 0.24 0.24
C VAL A 35 12.26 1.05 -0.48
N ILE A 36 11.89 1.69 -1.58
CA ILE A 36 12.75 2.60 -2.34
C ILE A 36 12.21 4.01 -2.12
N PHE A 37 13.08 4.94 -1.72
CA PHE A 37 12.79 6.38 -1.63
C PHE A 37 13.62 7.14 -2.69
N GLY A 38 13.06 8.22 -3.22
CA GLY A 38 13.79 9.13 -4.09
C GLY A 38 12.88 10.00 -4.95
N THR A 39 13.44 10.61 -5.99
CA THR A 39 12.63 11.32 -6.98
C THR A 39 11.77 10.33 -7.78
N LYS A 40 10.66 10.80 -8.36
CA LYS A 40 9.81 9.98 -9.24
C LYS A 40 10.60 9.22 -10.32
N SER A 41 11.56 9.89 -10.96
CA SER A 41 12.42 9.27 -11.98
C SER A 41 13.38 8.24 -11.38
N GLY A 42 14.01 8.57 -10.25
CA GLY A 42 14.93 7.68 -9.55
C GLY A 42 14.26 6.37 -9.11
N VAL A 43 13.08 6.46 -8.48
CA VAL A 43 12.33 5.27 -8.05
C VAL A 43 11.92 4.41 -9.24
N ASN A 44 11.34 5.01 -10.30
CA ASN A 44 10.94 4.27 -11.51
C ASN A 44 12.12 3.57 -12.19
N ASN A 45 13.24 4.27 -12.38
CA ASN A 45 14.44 3.69 -12.99
C ASN A 45 15.02 2.56 -12.15
N THR A 46 14.96 2.68 -10.82
CA THR A 46 15.40 1.63 -9.90
C THR A 46 14.52 0.40 -10.02
N ILE A 47 13.19 0.56 -10.02
CA ILE A 47 12.24 -0.55 -10.22
C ILE A 47 12.48 -1.26 -11.55
N ILE A 48 12.64 -0.52 -12.65
CA ILE A 48 12.94 -1.11 -13.97
C ILE A 48 14.28 -1.86 -13.97
N THR A 49 15.28 -1.34 -13.26
CA THR A 49 16.59 -1.99 -13.13
C THR A 49 16.46 -3.30 -12.36
N LEU A 50 15.78 -3.29 -11.21
CA LEU A 50 15.52 -4.49 -10.41
C LEU A 50 14.70 -5.53 -11.19
N TYR A 51 13.75 -5.09 -12.01
CA TYR A 51 13.02 -5.96 -12.93
C TYR A 51 13.96 -6.64 -13.94
N LYS A 52 14.83 -5.88 -14.59
CA LYS A 52 15.82 -6.43 -15.55
C LYS A 52 16.80 -7.40 -14.90
N LEU A 53 17.09 -7.22 -13.61
CA LEU A 53 17.90 -8.14 -12.81
C LEU A 53 17.12 -9.37 -12.31
N GLY A 54 15.82 -9.47 -12.61
CA GLY A 54 14.98 -10.58 -12.18
C GLY A 54 14.60 -10.56 -10.69
N PHE A 55 14.78 -9.42 -10.01
CA PHE A 55 14.51 -9.31 -8.58
C PHE A 55 13.01 -9.36 -8.24
N ALA A 56 12.19 -8.61 -9.00
CA ALA A 56 10.73 -8.56 -8.88
C ALA A 56 10.10 -8.01 -10.16
N GLN A 57 8.85 -8.38 -10.44
CA GLN A 57 8.05 -7.80 -11.53
C GLN A 57 7.67 -6.36 -11.19
N VAL A 58 7.52 -5.52 -12.23
CA VAL A 58 7.20 -4.10 -12.05
C VAL A 58 5.84 -3.90 -11.34
N ASN A 59 4.87 -4.78 -11.60
CA ASN A 59 3.52 -4.72 -11.01
C ASN A 59 3.43 -5.25 -9.57
N GLU A 60 4.49 -5.88 -9.05
CA GLU A 60 4.54 -6.30 -7.64
C GLU A 60 4.86 -5.14 -6.69
N TRP A 61 5.39 -4.04 -7.23
CA TRP A 61 5.65 -2.82 -6.49
C TRP A 61 4.36 -2.02 -6.31
N SER A 62 4.22 -1.35 -5.16
CA SER A 62 3.14 -0.40 -4.96
C SER A 62 3.23 0.75 -5.97
N PRO A 63 2.10 1.41 -6.29
CA PRO A 63 2.14 2.73 -6.92
C PRO A 63 3.07 3.68 -6.14
N LEU A 64 3.58 4.71 -6.82
CA LEU A 64 4.39 5.73 -6.15
C LEU A 64 3.53 6.44 -5.09
N LEU A 65 3.99 6.39 -3.85
CA LEU A 65 3.37 7.05 -2.71
C LEU A 65 4.17 8.31 -2.35
N PRO A 66 3.53 9.38 -1.87
CA PRO A 66 4.25 10.50 -1.30
C PRO A 66 5.02 10.06 -0.05
N SER A 67 6.25 10.56 0.12
CA SER A 67 6.97 10.42 1.40
C SER A 67 6.76 11.66 2.28
N SER A 68 7.34 11.65 3.48
CA SER A 68 7.33 12.82 4.38
C SER A 68 8.14 14.00 3.84
N ASN A 69 9.03 13.76 2.86
CA ASN A 69 9.91 14.77 2.30
C ASN A 69 9.31 15.38 1.01
N PRO A 70 9.19 16.70 0.89
CA PRO A 70 8.69 17.34 -0.31
C PRO A 70 9.50 16.96 -1.56
N GLY A 71 8.82 16.52 -2.62
CA GLY A 71 9.46 16.12 -3.88
C GLY A 71 10.03 14.70 -3.88
N GLU A 72 9.98 13.99 -2.76
CA GLU A 72 10.35 12.58 -2.65
C GLU A 72 9.11 11.68 -2.68
N VAL A 73 9.25 10.55 -3.36
CA VAL A 73 8.25 9.50 -3.41
C VAL A 73 8.86 8.19 -2.96
N MET A 74 8.01 7.24 -2.62
CA MET A 74 8.41 5.88 -2.31
C MET A 74 7.60 4.82 -3.04
N SER A 75 8.15 3.62 -3.14
CA SER A 75 7.43 2.42 -3.58
C SER A 75 7.84 1.23 -2.73
N ILE A 76 6.87 0.35 -2.45
CA ILE A 76 7.00 -0.75 -1.50
C ILE A 76 6.78 -2.07 -2.25
N LEU A 77 7.69 -3.01 -2.06
CA LEU A 77 7.54 -4.42 -2.44
C LEU A 77 7.45 -5.27 -1.18
N THR A 78 6.51 -6.22 -1.12
CA THR A 78 6.44 -7.21 -0.03
C THR A 78 6.72 -8.59 -0.60
N ARG A 79 7.71 -9.31 -0.06
CA ARG A 79 8.04 -10.69 -0.44
C ARG A 79 7.93 -11.61 0.76
N HIS A 80 7.49 -12.84 0.55
CA HIS A 80 7.46 -13.87 1.58
C HIS A 80 8.65 -14.81 1.38
N ILE A 81 9.65 -14.72 2.25
CA ILE A 81 10.87 -15.54 2.17
C ILE A 81 10.76 -16.71 3.14
N VAL A 82 11.35 -17.86 2.79
CA VAL A 82 11.44 -18.98 3.72
C VAL A 82 12.56 -18.70 4.72
N THR A 83 12.24 -18.74 6.01
CA THR A 83 13.24 -18.64 7.07
C THR A 83 13.74 -20.05 7.34
N THR A 84 14.90 -20.42 6.78
CA THR A 84 15.59 -21.70 7.00
C THR A 84 16.29 -21.75 8.35
#